data_AF-A0A0M9ZJR3-F1
#
_entry.id   AF-A0A0M9ZJR3-F1
#
_cell.length_a   1.000
_cell.length_b   1.000
_cell.length_c   1.000
_cell.angle_alpha   90.00
_cell.angle_beta   90.00
_cell.angle_gamma   90.00
#
_symmetry.space_group_name_H-M   'P 1'
#
loop_
_entity.id
_entity.type
_entity.pdbx_description
1 polymer ?
#
loop_
_entity_poly.entity_id
_entity_poly.type
_entity_poly.pdbx_seq_one_letter_code
_entity_poly.pdbx_strand_id
1 'polypeptide(L)'
;MGKGKSDLALPLSELEGYGGRLRSIKTRLDHTKRLFESYRDDIAHGSVNNALDDFESNWEDGREDITQQLDALAEMSDAVVREFRKLDVDLAEQAREGVRTEEKKGGGT
;
A
#
# COMPACT_ATOMS: atom_id res chain seq x y z
N MET A 1 15.24 30.25 -10.18
CA MET A 1 15.27 28.92 -10.82
C MET A 1 15.70 27.90 -9.77
N GLY A 2 14.73 27.25 -9.11
CA GLY A 2 15.03 26.25 -8.08
C GLY A 2 15.64 25.01 -8.72
N LYS A 3 16.77 24.53 -8.17
CA LYS A 3 17.39 23.26 -8.56
C LYS A 3 16.38 22.13 -8.31
N GLY A 4 15.70 21.70 -9.37
CA GLY A 4 14.88 20.51 -9.35
C GLY A 4 15.75 19.33 -8.96
N LYS A 5 15.56 18.81 -7.74
CA LYS A 5 15.81 17.39 -7.48
C LYS A 5 15.09 16.65 -8.60
N SER A 6 15.79 15.78 -9.31
CA SER A 6 15.25 15.02 -10.44
C SER A 6 13.82 14.59 -10.15
N ASP A 7 12.87 15.02 -10.98
CA ASP A 7 11.41 14.74 -10.93
C ASP A 7 11.07 13.23 -11.02
N LEU A 8 12.10 12.39 -10.98
CA LEU A 8 12.12 10.93 -11.11
C LEU A 8 12.67 10.23 -9.87
N ALA A 9 13.10 10.98 -8.84
CA ALA A 9 13.46 10.39 -7.56
C ALA A 9 12.19 9.93 -6.85
N LEU A 10 11.70 8.74 -7.21
CA LEU A 10 10.58 8.13 -6.52
C LEU A 10 10.96 7.93 -5.06
N PRO A 11 10.13 8.38 -4.11
CA PRO A 11 10.37 8.17 -2.69
C PRO A 11 10.02 6.72 -2.34
N LEU A 12 10.81 5.76 -2.84
CA LEU A 12 10.59 4.33 -2.67
C LEU A 12 10.50 3.94 -1.19
N SER A 13 11.28 4.58 -0.33
CA SER A 13 11.22 4.41 1.13
C SER A 13 9.88 4.85 1.73
N GLU A 14 9.24 5.89 1.17
CA GLU A 14 7.91 6.32 1.61
C GLU A 14 6.83 5.35 1.11
N LEU A 15 6.96 4.87 -0.12
CA LEU A 15 6.06 3.89 -0.75
C LEU A 15 6.13 2.51 -0.08
N GLU A 16 7.32 2.07 0.35
CA GLU A 16 7.53 0.82 1.10
C GLU A 16 6.69 0.74 2.39
N GLY A 17 6.40 1.88 3.01
CA GLY A 17 5.51 1.96 4.16
C GLY A 17 4.07 2.33 3.82
N TYR A 18 3.80 2.84 2.61
CA TYR A 18 2.51 3.42 2.26
C TYR A 18 1.41 2.36 2.13
N GLY A 19 1.69 1.25 1.44
CA GLY A 19 0.75 0.13 1.36
C GLY A 19 0.39 -0.44 2.73
N GLY A 20 1.38 -0.53 3.64
CA GLY A 20 1.14 -0.92 5.04
C GLY A 20 0.24 0.04 5.81
N ARG A 21 0.41 1.36 5.62
CA ARG A 21 -0.45 2.38 6.24
C ARG A 21 -1.89 2.29 5.73
N LEU A 22 -2.10 2.10 4.43
CA LEU A 22 -3.44 1.96 3.84
C LEU A 22 -4.15 0.71 4.37
N ARG A 23 -3.45 -0.43 4.43
CA ARG A 23 -3.97 -1.66 5.05
C ARG A 23 -4.30 -1.46 6.54
N SER A 24 -3.51 -0.68 7.27
CA SER A 24 -3.81 -0.35 8.67
C SER A 24 -5.09 0.49 8.81
N ILE A 25 -5.34 1.43 7.90
CA ILE A 25 -6.59 2.21 7.87
C ILE A 25 -7.78 1.27 7.63
N LYS A 26 -7.68 0.36 6.65
CA LYS A 26 -8.69 -0.68 6.40
C LYS A 26 -8.99 -1.50 7.65
N THR A 27 -7.97 -2.02 8.35
CA THR A 27 -8.17 -2.78 9.59
C THR A 27 -8.93 -2.00 10.65
N ARG A 28 -8.70 -0.68 10.77
CA ARG A 28 -9.42 0.18 11.73
C ARG A 28 -10.87 0.38 11.32
N LEU A 29 -11.17 0.51 10.03
CA LEU A 29 -12.54 0.59 9.52
C LEU A 29 -13.31 -0.71 9.79
N ASP A 30 -12.68 -1.85 9.59
CA ASP A 30 -13.26 -3.17 9.87
C ASP A 30 -13.52 -3.39 11.37
N HIS A 31 -12.62 -2.89 12.22
CA HIS A 31 -12.80 -2.96 13.68
C HIS A 31 -14.05 -2.20 14.14
N THR A 32 -14.35 -1.06 13.52
CA THR A 32 -15.57 -0.28 13.82
C THR A 32 -16.84 -1.10 13.56
N LYS A 33 -16.89 -1.93 12.49
CA LYS A 33 -18.01 -2.86 12.25
C LYS A 33 -18.21 -3.81 13.43
N ARG A 34 -17.13 -4.50 13.84
CA ARG A 34 -17.16 -5.49 14.92
C ARG A 34 -17.64 -4.88 16.24
N LEU A 35 -17.28 -3.63 16.50
CA LEU A 35 -17.74 -2.91 17.67
C LEU A 35 -19.27 -2.70 17.64
N PHE A 36 -19.85 -2.33 16.49
CA PHE A 36 -21.32 -2.20 16.37
C PHE A 36 -22.04 -3.53 16.49
N GLU A 37 -21.55 -4.58 15.83
CA GLU A 37 -22.08 -5.95 15.96
C GLU A 37 -22.11 -6.38 17.44
N SER A 38 -21.08 -6.02 18.22
CA SER A 38 -21.00 -6.39 19.64
C SER A 38 -22.05 -5.71 20.53
N TYR A 39 -22.53 -4.51 20.18
CA TYR A 39 -23.53 -3.79 20.96
C TYR A 39 -24.97 -4.20 20.66
N ARG A 40 -25.20 -4.87 19.52
CA ARG A 40 -26.55 -5.22 19.04
C ARG A 40 -27.30 -6.12 20.03
N ASP A 41 -26.61 -7.04 20.68
CA ASP A 41 -27.21 -8.00 21.60
C ASP A 41 -27.41 -7.43 23.02
N ASP A 42 -26.66 -6.37 23.36
CA ASP A 42 -26.70 -5.71 24.69
C ASP A 42 -27.77 -4.62 24.79
N ILE A 43 -28.30 -4.15 23.66
CA ILE A 43 -29.27 -3.04 23.62
C ILE A 43 -30.70 -3.60 23.55
N ALA A 44 -31.44 -3.42 24.65
CA ALA A 44 -32.79 -3.95 24.82
C ALA A 44 -33.91 -3.09 24.19
N HIS A 45 -33.61 -1.89 23.66
CA HIS A 45 -34.63 -0.97 23.15
C HIS A 45 -34.71 -1.02 21.62
N GLY A 46 -35.84 -1.49 21.08
CA GLY A 46 -36.01 -1.76 19.64
C GLY A 46 -35.73 -0.57 18.72
N SER A 47 -36.01 0.67 19.15
CA SER A 47 -35.70 1.86 18.34
C SER A 47 -34.20 2.14 18.21
N VAL A 48 -33.41 1.77 19.23
CA VAL A 48 -31.95 1.94 19.20
C VAL A 48 -31.33 0.85 18.33
N ASN A 49 -31.83 -0.38 18.41
CA ASN A 49 -31.39 -1.45 17.51
C ASN A 49 -31.66 -1.12 16.05
N ASN A 50 -32.84 -0.60 15.69
CA ASN A 50 -33.12 -0.18 14.32
C ASN A 50 -32.18 0.94 13.85
N ALA A 51 -31.92 1.94 14.70
CA ALA A 51 -31.00 3.03 14.36
C ALA A 51 -29.55 2.54 14.20
N LEU A 52 -29.14 1.53 14.97
CA LEU A 52 -27.82 0.91 14.85
C LEU A 52 -27.72 0.02 13.61
N ASP A 53 -28.79 -0.70 13.24
CA ASP A 53 -28.88 -1.51 12.03
C ASP A 53 -28.81 -0.62 10.77
N ASP A 54 -29.59 0.46 10.73
CA ASP A 54 -29.54 1.47 9.66
C ASP A 54 -28.14 2.08 9.55
N PHE A 55 -27.52 2.41 10.68
CA PHE A 55 -26.16 2.94 10.70
C PHE A 55 -25.15 1.89 10.21
N GLU A 56 -25.22 0.65 10.69
CA GLU A 56 -24.32 -0.44 10.32
C GLU A 56 -24.37 -0.70 8.81
N SER A 57 -25.57 -0.79 8.23
CA SER A 57 -25.75 -1.00 6.79
C SER A 57 -25.13 0.13 5.97
N ASN A 58 -25.42 1.39 6.31
CA ASN A 58 -24.82 2.53 5.60
C ASN A 58 -23.29 2.61 5.79
N TRP A 59 -22.82 2.20 6.98
CA TRP A 59 -21.40 2.09 7.27
C TRP A 59 -20.73 0.95 6.49
N GLU A 60 -21.45 -0.14 6.21
CA GLU A 60 -20.99 -1.28 5.38
C GLU A 60 -20.78 -0.88 3.94
N ASP A 61 -21.80 -0.32 3.33
CA ASP A 61 -21.71 0.10 1.93
C ASP A 61 -20.61 1.16 1.75
N GLY A 62 -20.60 2.18 2.62
CA GLY A 62 -19.64 3.26 2.53
C GLY A 62 -18.19 2.80 2.78
N ARG A 63 -17.95 1.88 3.72
CA ARG A 63 -16.59 1.40 3.99
C ARG A 63 -16.13 0.39 2.94
N GLU A 64 -17.02 -0.41 2.37
CA GLU A 64 -16.65 -1.41 1.36
C GLU A 64 -15.92 -0.73 0.19
N ASP A 65 -16.53 0.31 -0.39
CA ASP A 65 -15.93 1.10 -1.47
C ASP A 65 -14.56 1.69 -1.09
N ILE A 66 -14.45 2.24 0.13
CA ILE A 66 -13.20 2.82 0.62
C ILE A 66 -12.12 1.74 0.78
N THR A 67 -12.46 0.59 1.35
CA THR A 67 -11.49 -0.49 1.60
C THR A 67 -10.98 -1.11 0.30
N GLN A 68 -11.83 -1.26 -0.72
CA GLN A 68 -11.41 -1.71 -2.04
C GLN A 68 -10.42 -0.72 -2.69
N GLN A 69 -10.68 0.59 -2.59
CA GLN A 69 -9.77 1.62 -3.09
C GLN A 69 -8.43 1.64 -2.32
N LEU A 70 -8.47 1.47 -1.00
CA LEU A 70 -7.27 1.38 -0.17
C LEU A 70 -6.40 0.17 -0.53
N ASP A 71 -7.01 -0.99 -0.80
CA ASP A 71 -6.29 -2.18 -1.26
C ASP A 71 -5.64 -1.94 -2.62
N ALA A 72 -6.38 -1.40 -3.60
CA ALA A 72 -5.84 -1.10 -4.92
C ALA A 72 -4.65 -0.12 -4.85
N LEU A 73 -4.75 0.93 -4.03
CA LEU A 73 -3.64 1.87 -3.80
C LEU A 73 -2.43 1.20 -3.14
N ALA A 74 -2.67 0.28 -2.21
CA ALA A 74 -1.61 -0.47 -1.54
C ALA A 74 -0.90 -1.41 -2.52
N GLU A 75 -1.65 -2.14 -3.35
CA GLU A 75 -1.12 -3.04 -4.38
C GLU A 75 -0.30 -2.28 -5.43
N MET A 76 -0.77 -1.12 -5.88
CA MET A 76 -0.02 -0.27 -6.80
C MET A 76 1.29 0.21 -6.17
N SER A 77 1.27 0.60 -4.90
CA SER A 77 2.47 1.04 -4.18
C SER A 77 3.49 -0.09 -4.04
N ASP A 78 3.02 -1.29 -3.65
CA ASP A 78 3.85 -2.48 -3.55
C ASP A 78 4.42 -2.89 -4.93
N ALA A 79 3.64 -2.73 -6.00
CA ALA A 79 4.09 -2.99 -7.36
C ALA A 79 5.19 -2.02 -7.81
N VAL A 80 5.03 -0.72 -7.58
CA VAL A 80 6.06 0.29 -7.90
C VAL A 80 7.37 -0.05 -7.19
N VAL A 81 7.32 -0.34 -5.89
CA VAL A 81 8.51 -0.72 -5.10
C VAL A 81 9.17 -1.98 -5.68
N ARG A 82 8.39 -3.00 -6.02
CA ARG A 82 8.90 -4.25 -6.59
C ARG A 82 9.59 -4.03 -7.93
N GLU A 83 8.95 -3.32 -8.85
CA GLU A 83 9.51 -3.11 -10.19
C GLU A 83 10.77 -2.23 -10.14
N PHE A 84 10.82 -1.21 -9.28
CA PHE A 84 12.03 -0.41 -9.10
C PHE A 84 13.19 -1.20 -8.50
N ARG A 85 12.94 -2.01 -7.47
CA ARG A 85 13.97 -2.88 -6.89
C ARG A 85 14.52 -3.88 -7.92
N LYS A 86 13.64 -4.42 -8.79
CA LYS A 86 14.06 -5.30 -9.88
C LYS A 86 14.93 -4.55 -10.89
N LEU A 87 14.52 -3.36 -11.31
CA LEU A 87 15.30 -2.52 -12.21
C LEU A 87 16.70 -2.20 -11.64
N ASP A 88 16.80 -1.90 -10.35
CA ASP A 88 18.08 -1.63 -9.67
C ASP A 88 18.99 -2.88 -9.67
N VAL A 89 18.42 -4.07 -9.42
CA VAL A 89 19.17 -5.34 -9.45
C VAL A 89 19.67 -5.64 -10.86
N ASP A 90 18.80 -5.55 -11.86
CA ASP A 90 19.13 -5.82 -13.27
C ASP A 90 20.22 -4.86 -13.75
N LEU A 91 20.14 -3.58 -13.38
CA LEU A 91 21.15 -2.58 -13.72
C LEU A 91 22.49 -2.86 -13.04
N ALA A 92 22.48 -3.25 -11.76
CA ALA A 92 23.70 -3.60 -11.03
C ALA A 92 24.39 -4.85 -11.59
N GLU A 93 23.61 -5.83 -12.06
CA GLU A 93 24.13 -7.03 -12.73
C GLU A 93 24.80 -6.67 -14.06
N GLN A 94 24.11 -5.93 -14.92
CA GLN A 94 24.67 -5.47 -16.21
C GLN A 94 25.96 -4.65 -16.03
N ALA A 95 25.99 -3.77 -15.02
CA ALA A 95 27.20 -3.00 -14.71
C ALA A 95 28.38 -3.91 -14.31
N ARG A 96 28.14 -4.93 -13.50
CA ARG A 96 29.17 -5.92 -13.10
C ARG A 96 29.65 -6.75 -14.29
N GLU A 97 28.75 -7.16 -15.17
CA GLU A 97 29.09 -7.91 -16.39
C GLU A 97 29.92 -7.06 -17.37
N GLY A 98 29.55 -5.79 -17.53
CA GLY A 98 30.31 -4.83 -18.34
C GLY A 98 31.76 -4.68 -17.84
N VAL A 99 31.96 -4.48 -16.53
CA VAL A 99 33.29 -4.37 -15.92
C VAL A 99 34.10 -5.66 -16.12
N ARG A 100 33.51 -6.84 -15.90
CA ARG A 100 34.19 -8.13 -16.11
C ARG A 100 34.63 -8.34 -17.57
N THR A 101 33.86 -7.81 -18.52
CA THR A 101 34.17 -7.94 -19.95
C THR A 101 35.35 -7.06 -20.35
N GLU A 102 35.47 -5.86 -19.77
CA GLU A 102 36.61 -4.97 -19.96
C GLU A 102 37.90 -5.52 -19.32
N GLU A 103 37.82 -6.09 -18.10
CA GLU A 103 38.98 -6.73 -17.45
C GLU A 103 39.55 -7.91 -18.27
N LYS A 104 38.69 -8.71 -18.89
CA LYS A 104 39.12 -9.81 -19.79
C LYS A 104 39.77 -9.32 -21.08
N LYS A 105 39.41 -8.12 -21.57
CA LYS A 105 40.03 -7.51 -22.76
C LYS A 105 41.35 -6.81 -22.43
N GLY A 106 41.52 -6.28 -21.21
CA GLY A 106 42.74 -5.60 -20.77
C GLY A 106 43.85 -6.50 -20.22
N GLY A 107 43.52 -7.70 -19.75
CA GLY A 107 44.50 -8.67 -19.21
C GLY A 107 45.20 -9.56 -20.25
N GLY A 108 44.98 -9.31 -21.54
CA GLY A 108 45.56 -10.06 -22.66
C GLY A 108 46.75 -9.34 -23.31
N THR A 109 47.82 -9.08 -22.55
CA THR A 109 49.17 -8.79 -23.04
C THR A 109 50.20 -9.35 -22.09
#